data_AF-A0A260X7Q3-F1
#
_entry.id   AF-A0A260X7Q3-F1
#
_cell.length_a   1.000
_cell.length_b   1.000
_cell.length_c   1.000
_cell.angle_alpha   90.00
_cell.angle_beta   90.00
_cell.angle_gamma   90.00
#
_symmetry.space_group_name_H-M   'P 1'
#
loop_
_entity.id
_entity.type
_entity.pdbx_description
1 polymer ?
#
loop_
_entity_poly.entity_id
_entity_poly.type
_entity_poly.pdbx_seq_one_letter_code
_entity_poly.pdbx_strand_id
1 'polypeptide(L)' 'MLHNLTGWHALIVLAILLLVFGSTKLPSLAKGVGQSLRILKDEVREETAGSSTRDRTGAENDTTTVPYRHAS' A
#
# COMPACT_ATOMS: atom_id res chain seq x y z
N MET A 1 25.23 13.20 -15.11
CA MET A 1 24.49 13.21 -16.40
C MET A 1 23.06 12.66 -16.26
N LEU A 2 22.36 12.91 -15.13
CA LEU A 2 20.99 12.42 -14.88
C LEU A 2 19.98 13.55 -14.59
N HIS A 3 20.42 14.80 -14.75
CA HIS A 3 19.68 15.99 -14.31
C HIS A 3 18.60 16.46 -15.32
N ASN A 4 18.46 15.77 -16.45
CA ASN A 4 17.44 16.02 -17.49
C ASN A 4 16.20 15.11 -17.37
N LEU A 5 16.14 14.23 -16.36
CA LEU A 5 14.90 13.56 -15.93
C LEU A 5 14.07 14.50 -15.03
N THR A 6 14.36 15.80 -15.11
CA THR A 6 13.63 16.92 -14.52
C THR A 6 12.15 16.64 -14.61
N GLY A 7 11.49 16.53 -13.45
CA GLY A 7 10.10 16.12 -13.30
C GLY A 7 9.09 16.83 -14.21
N TRP A 8 9.49 17.91 -14.89
CA TRP A 8 8.78 18.49 -16.02
C TRP A 8 8.41 17.50 -17.12
N HIS A 9 9.33 16.61 -17.52
CA HIS A 9 9.02 15.58 -18.53
C HIS A 9 7.97 14.58 -18.00
N ALA A 10 8.08 14.17 -16.73
CA ALA A 10 7.11 13.29 -16.10
C ALA A 10 5.71 13.94 -16.03
N LEU A 11 5.64 15.25 -15.73
CA LEU A 11 4.37 15.99 -15.75
C LEU A 11 3.76 16.06 -17.14
N ILE A 12 4.55 16.27 -18.19
CA ILE A 12 4.07 16.27 -19.58
C ILE A 12 3.52 14.89 -19.97
N VAL A 13 4.24 13.82 -19.65
CA VAL A 13 3.78 12.45 -19.92
C VAL A 13 2.50 12.15 -19.14
N LEU A 14 2.42 12.57 -17.87
CA LEU A 14 1.21 12.43 -17.06
C LEU A 14 0.05 13.22 -17.66
N ALA A 15 0.29 14.43 -18.16
CA ALA A 15 -0.73 15.24 -18.83
C ALA A 15 -1.26 14.55 -20.10
N ILE A 16 -0.38 13.96 -20.93
CA ILE A 16 -0.78 13.20 -22.12
C ILE A 16 -1.60 11.95 -21.73
N LEU A 17 -1.16 11.21 -20.71
CA LEU A 17 -1.89 10.05 -20.19
C LEU A 17 -3.28 10.45 -19.65
N LEU A 18 -3.38 11.58 -18.94
CA LEU A 18 -4.67 12.11 -18.47
C LEU A 18 -5.57 12.55 -19.63
N LEU A 19 -5.00 13.04 -20.74
CA LEU A 19 -5.76 13.44 -21.92
C LEU A 19 -6.34 12.22 -22.66
N VAL A 20 -5.56 11.14 -22.78
CA VAL A 20 -5.97 9.91 -23.49
C VAL A 20 -6.86 9.02 -22.61
N PHE A 21 -6.47 8.79 -21.36
CA PHE A 21 -7.17 7.88 -20.44
C PHE A 21 -8.21 8.59 -19.57
N GLY A 22 -8.08 9.90 -19.32
CA GLY A 22 -8.95 10.66 -18.43
C GLY A 22 -8.50 10.65 -16.96
N SER A 23 -8.93 11.66 -16.20
CA SER A 23 -8.55 11.87 -14.78
C SER A 23 -9.06 10.80 -13.81
N THR A 24 -10.12 10.08 -14.16
CA THR A 24 -10.73 9.05 -13.31
C THR A 24 -10.17 7.65 -13.56
N LYS A 25 -9.61 7.39 -14.74
CA LYS A 25 -9.18 6.03 -15.14
C LYS A 25 -7.77 5.69 -14.67
N LEU A 26 -6.82 6.63 -14.74
CA LEU A 26 -5.48 6.44 -14.18
C LEU A 26 -5.48 6.05 -12.68
N PRO A 27 -6.16 6.77 -11.77
CA PRO A 27 -6.18 6.41 -10.36
C PRO A 27 -6.94 5.10 -10.09
N SER A 28 -7.95 4.78 -10.89
CA SER A 28 -8.69 3.51 -10.78
C SER A 28 -7.80 2.32 -11.16
N LEU A 29 -7.05 2.41 -12.26
CA LEU A 29 -6.10 1.38 -12.68
C LEU A 29 -4.93 1.25 -11.71
N ALA A 30 -4.39 2.37 -11.23
CA ALA A 30 -3.32 2.38 -10.24
C ALA A 30 -3.74 1.72 -8.92
N LYS A 31 -4.97 1.94 -8.45
CA LYS A 31 -5.51 1.27 -7.25
C LYS A 31 -5.60 -0.25 -7.45
N GLY A 32 -6.13 -0.71 -8.58
CA GLY A 32 -6.24 -2.14 -8.88
C GLY A 32 -4.87 -2.83 -8.96
N VAL A 33 -3.95 -2.28 -9.76
CA VAL A 33 -2.58 -2.81 -9.92
C VAL A 33 -1.81 -2.74 -8.59
N GLY A 34 -1.97 -1.65 -7.83
CA GLY A 34 -1.34 -1.46 -6.53
C GLY A 34 -1.78 -2.49 -5.49
N GLN A 35 -3.05 -2.91 -5.49
CA GLN A 35 -3.53 -3.98 -4.63
C GLN A 35 -2.91 -5.34 -4.99
N SER A 36 -2.83 -5.69 -6.28
CA SER A 36 -2.19 -6.94 -6.73
C SER A 36 -0.70 -6.99 -6.38
N LEU A 37 0.03 -5.89 -6.58
CA LEU A 37 1.44 -5.79 -6.22
C LEU A 37 1.68 -5.80 -4.71
N ARG A 38 0.74 -5.25 -3.92
CA ARG A 38 0.82 -5.27 -2.46
C ARG A 38 0.72 -6.70 -1.93
N ILE A 39 -0.27 -7.46 -2.39
CA ILE A 39 -0.46 -8.85 -1.96
C ILE A 39 0.79 -9.66 -2.28
N LEU A 40 1.30 -9.55 -3.51
CA LEU A 40 2.54 -10.22 -3.91
C LEU A 40 3.74 -9.78 -3.05
N LYS A 41 3.85 -8.48 -2.72
CA LYS A 41 4.94 -7.99 -1.88
C LYS A 41 4.83 -8.47 -0.44
N ASP A 42 3.62 -8.55 0.11
CA ASP A 42 3.39 -9.03 1.48
C ASP A 42 3.79 -10.52 1.58
N GLU A 43 3.40 -11.33 0.60
CA GLU A 43 3.74 -12.77 0.53
C GLU A 43 5.25 -12.99 0.32
N VAL A 44 5.88 -12.27 -0.63
CA VAL A 44 7.34 -12.33 -0.85
C VAL A 44 8.13 -11.84 0.37
N ARG A 45 7.60 -10.85 1.10
CA ARG A 45 8.24 -10.34 2.32
C ARG A 45 8.14 -11.35 3.45
N GLU A 46 7.06 -12.12 3.54
CA GLU A 46 6.91 -13.19 4.53
C GLU A 46 7.90 -14.34 4.27
N GLU A 47 8.08 -14.75 3.01
CA GLU A 47 9.10 -15.74 2.63
C GLU A 47 10.53 -15.24 2.92
N THR A 48 10.82 -13.97 2.65
CA THR A 48 12.16 -13.40 2.88
C THR A 48 12.42 -13.06 4.35
N ALA A 49 11.37 -12.70 5.12
CA ALA A 49 11.47 -12.41 6.55
C ALA A 49 11.49 -13.67 7.43
N GLY A 50 11.19 -14.85 6.87
CA GLY A 50 11.37 -16.15 7.51
C GLY A 50 12.80 -16.46 7.98
N SER A 51 13.80 -15.65 7.60
CA SER A 51 15.19 -15.73 8.08
C SER A 51 15.65 -14.55 8.95
N SER A 52 14.79 -13.61 9.36
CA SER A 52 15.19 -12.50 10.24
C SER A 52 14.03 -12.00 11.10
N THR A 53 14.04 -12.43 12.36
CA THR A 53 13.45 -11.77 13.53
C THR A 53 12.05 -11.17 13.37
N ARG A 54 11.11 -11.94 13.91
CA ARG A 54 9.98 -11.52 14.75
C ARG A 54 10.29 -10.22 15.53
N ASP A 55 9.98 -9.05 14.97
CA ASP A 55 9.82 -7.80 15.73
C ASP A 55 9.02 -6.73 14.97
N ARG A 56 7.73 -6.62 15.30
CA ARG A 56 7.09 -5.37 15.74
C ARG A 56 5.62 -5.60 16.06
N THR A 57 5.37 -5.82 17.35
CA THR A 57 4.44 -5.04 18.17
C THR A 57 3.40 -4.23 17.39
N GLY A 58 2.23 -4.82 17.19
CA GLY A 58 1.06 -4.19 16.61
C GLY A 58 -0.13 -4.34 17.55
N ALA A 59 -0.28 -3.34 18.42
CA ALA A 59 -1.56 -2.87 18.95
C ALA A 59 -2.46 -3.89 19.66
N GLU A 60 -2.09 -4.15 20.91
CA GLU A 60 -3.01 -4.24 22.04
C GLU A 60 -3.97 -3.04 22.04
N ASN A 61 -5.13 -3.21 21.39
CA ASN A 61 -6.32 -2.37 21.54
C ASN A 61 -7.54 -3.29 21.51
N ASP A 62 -7.58 -4.27 22.42
CA ASP A 62 -8.82 -4.93 22.80
C ASP A 62 -9.29 -4.33 24.12
N THR A 63 -9.83 -3.10 24.04
CA THR A 63 -10.55 -2.47 25.14
C THR A 63 -11.98 -3.03 25.20
N THR A 64 -12.10 -4.35 25.31
CA THR A 64 -13.38 -5.01 25.56
C THR A 64 -13.32 -5.76 26.88
N THR A 65 -13.01 -5.04 27.96
CA THR A 65 -13.39 -5.45 29.32
C THR A 65 -14.92 -5.38 29.40
N VAL A 66 -15.61 -6.39 28.88
CA VAL A 66 -17.00 -6.68 29.22
C VAL A 66 -16.97 -7.18 30.66
N PRO A 67 -17.56 -6.47 31.65
CA PRO A 67 -17.61 -6.99 33.00
C PRO A 67 -18.51 -8.22 33.00
N TYR A 68 -17.90 -9.39 33.26
CA TYR A 68 -18.59 -10.66 33.42
C TYR A 68 -19.59 -10.52 34.59
N ARG A 69 -20.87 -10.49 34.25
CA ARG A 69 -22.02 -10.67 35.13
C ARG A 69 -21.92 -12.06 35.78
N HIS A 70 -21.16 -12.19 36.86
CA HIS A 70 -21.52 -13.09 37.96
C HIS A 70 -22.80 -12.49 38.58
N ALA A 71 -24.01 -13.02 38.43
CA ALA A 71 -24.44 -14.38 38.67
C ALA A 71 -23.94 -14.88 40.03
N SER A 72 -24.57 -14.36 41.09
CA SER A 72 -25.02 -15.05 42.31
C SER A 72 -25.82 -14.06 43.16
#